data_AF-A0A5S3V2N3-F1
#
_entry.id   AF-A0A5S3V2N3-F1
#
_cell.length_a   1.000
_cell.length_b   1.000
_cell.length_c   1.000
_cell.angle_alpha   90.00
_cell.angle_beta   90.00
_cell.angle_gamma   90.00
#
_symmetry.space_group_name_H-M   'P 1'
#
loop_
_entity.id
_entity.type
_entity.pdbx_description
1 polymer ?
#
loop_
_entity_poly.entity_id
_entity_poly.type
_entity_poly.pdbx_seq_one_letter_code
_entity_poly.pdbx_strand_id
1 'polypeptide(L)'
;MQKIHLHSIYSALLLSLSTQVSAIKTIDLAQYRQLLPTHNGNVDYRILLADKITVNYHCEIIETPDGGYDIDRKGCNKPGQFYHIDWYAEFPNEINLSVRGIPSSNTITEHKLWALAFAHASASSRVQMQYGLKKGPNGTFDLSRPFATSELFGDYFERQMNPNYFVSKGLQESSLGKDLPGGVEEDDGVLQIEYPGSAWSELQGVVGGGFPIPFKNLDPKTVLSSHAGPARNILGSSLSSGFYNGSALAIVSGSLPWNQGSDSSQDSMHLFLQQSKDPDALSMLMSFMYNRGPYAAKDQVLRSQEVFDHCVEIEQDLEDDWTCFHKQNDFGARYIRQIPDVTNTLSQAARQGSNYDTQLSWNDINNYLELLQNYGFYSQKNIDKAKSAAKAIFDNISTDSLISYQSQFGKILEHIITSLPIYELGEGGPYDEQGKKQFYLYNETQKTVLVVANNEAGQSDVNEFVLSKNKIAVDIKGQFTQFNVSDGALNCINEANDALAKLKASTDESYISLSAQLKFSMTDDQLCQFEQGPHTPPPPVKDGYWDPSQLYDQPGNTVIDALDCHEYSNEWYVVGGHAPSKAFAEDLWGVWRRISQRPNATCLSDKS
;
A
#
# COMPACT_ATOMS: atom_id res chain seq x y z
N MET A 1 50.99 34.05 -35.94
CA MET A 1 49.93 34.85 -35.27
C MET A 1 48.59 34.47 -35.87
N GLN A 2 47.76 33.72 -35.14
CA GLN A 2 46.31 33.69 -35.38
C GLN A 2 45.65 33.28 -34.07
N LYS A 3 44.62 34.06 -33.70
CA LYS A 3 44.01 34.12 -32.37
C LYS A 3 43.18 32.87 -32.09
N ILE A 4 43.30 32.37 -30.87
CA ILE A 4 42.44 31.35 -30.28
C ILE A 4 41.10 32.00 -29.96
N HIS A 5 40.01 31.51 -30.55
CA HIS A 5 38.65 31.75 -30.06
C HIS A 5 38.23 30.55 -29.19
N LEU A 6 38.42 30.67 -27.87
CA LEU A 6 37.55 30.03 -26.89
C LEU A 6 36.13 30.53 -27.19
N HIS A 7 35.14 29.67 -27.50
CA HIS A 7 33.70 29.95 -27.28
C HIS A 7 32.75 28.75 -27.56
N SER A 8 33.21 27.49 -27.63
CA SER A 8 32.28 26.39 -27.98
C SER A 8 32.43 25.08 -27.21
N ILE A 9 33.05 25.08 -26.02
CA ILE A 9 33.21 23.86 -25.19
C ILE A 9 32.36 23.90 -23.90
N TYR A 10 31.58 24.96 -23.64
CA TYR A 10 30.80 25.09 -22.40
C TYR A 10 29.30 24.74 -22.48
N SER A 11 28.81 24.15 -23.58
CA SER A 11 27.38 23.82 -23.75
C SER A 11 27.08 22.34 -23.92
N ALA A 12 28.10 21.47 -23.98
CA ALA A 12 27.93 20.03 -24.17
C ALA A 12 28.27 19.17 -22.93
N LEU A 13 28.69 19.80 -21.82
CA LEU A 13 28.97 19.10 -20.55
C LEU A 13 27.87 19.27 -19.48
N LEU A 14 26.75 19.92 -19.83
CA LEU A 14 25.62 20.20 -18.93
C LEU A 14 24.35 19.39 -19.24
N LEU A 15 24.40 18.45 -20.20
CA LEU A 15 23.25 17.62 -20.60
C LEU A 15 23.45 16.11 -20.38
N SER A 16 24.51 15.69 -19.70
CA SER A 16 24.72 14.29 -19.28
C SER A 16 24.68 14.12 -17.76
N LEU A 17 23.85 14.91 -17.09
CA LEU A 17 23.26 14.50 -15.82
C LEU A 17 21.97 13.77 -16.20
N SER A 18 22.10 12.48 -16.52
CA SER A 18 21.00 11.54 -16.35
C SER A 18 20.64 11.59 -14.87
N THR A 19 19.75 12.49 -14.50
CA THR A 19 19.05 12.43 -13.22
C THR A 19 18.35 11.09 -13.24
N GLN A 20 18.85 10.13 -12.47
CA GLN A 20 17.96 9.15 -11.86
C GLN A 20 16.93 10.00 -11.11
N VAL A 21 15.76 10.20 -11.72
CA VAL A 21 14.61 10.84 -11.07
C VAL A 21 14.41 10.00 -9.81
N SER A 22 14.62 10.61 -8.65
CA SER A 22 14.55 9.89 -7.38
C SER A 22 13.08 9.77 -6.95
N ALA A 23 12.62 8.56 -6.60
CA ALA A 23 11.33 8.18 -5.98
C ALA A 23 11.10 8.74 -4.57
N ILE A 24 11.29 10.04 -4.46
CA ILE A 24 11.03 10.80 -3.28
C ILE A 24 10.22 12.01 -3.73
N LYS A 25 8.94 11.99 -3.39
CA LYS A 25 8.12 13.19 -3.42
C LYS A 25 8.29 13.96 -2.13
N THR A 26 8.11 15.26 -2.23
CA THR A 26 7.89 16.13 -1.07
C THR A 26 6.60 16.87 -1.32
N ILE A 27 5.78 16.99 -0.29
CA ILE A 27 4.61 17.86 -0.31
C ILE A 27 4.88 19.11 0.51
N ASP A 28 4.26 20.21 0.10
CA ASP A 28 4.26 21.42 0.91
C ASP A 28 3.11 21.40 1.96
N LEU A 29 3.06 22.46 2.77
CA LEU A 29 2.02 22.63 3.80
C LEU A 29 0.62 22.75 3.18
N ALA A 30 0.48 23.36 2.00
CA ALA A 30 -0.83 23.54 1.38
C ALA A 30 -1.39 22.19 0.91
N GLN A 31 -0.56 21.36 0.27
CA GLN A 31 -0.90 20.01 -0.14
C GLN A 31 -1.22 19.11 1.06
N TYR A 32 -0.45 19.19 2.16
CA TYR A 32 -0.75 18.40 3.35
C TYR A 32 -2.04 18.83 4.04
N ARG A 33 -2.33 20.14 4.12
CA ARG A 33 -3.55 20.66 4.74
C ARG A 33 -4.84 20.26 4.02
N GLN A 34 -4.77 19.94 2.73
CA GLN A 34 -5.89 19.36 1.99
C GLN A 34 -6.23 17.93 2.47
N LEU A 35 -5.29 17.24 3.13
CA LEU A 35 -5.48 15.90 3.69
C LEU A 35 -5.97 15.90 5.14
N LEU A 36 -6.09 17.08 5.75
CA LEU A 36 -6.49 17.22 7.15
C LEU A 36 -7.99 17.46 7.25
N PRO A 37 -8.64 16.93 8.31
CA PRO A 37 -10.04 17.22 8.59
C PRO A 37 -10.26 18.71 8.82
N THR A 38 -11.52 19.14 8.71
CA THR A 38 -11.90 20.53 8.96
C THR A 38 -12.91 20.65 10.10
N HIS A 39 -12.75 21.68 10.91
CA HIS A 39 -13.71 22.05 11.93
C HIS A 39 -14.04 23.53 11.81
N ASN A 40 -15.33 23.84 11.58
CA ASN A 40 -15.82 25.19 11.33
C ASN A 40 -15.06 25.92 10.20
N GLY A 41 -14.77 25.21 9.11
CA GLY A 41 -14.09 25.75 7.93
C GLY A 41 -12.59 25.98 8.08
N ASN A 42 -11.98 25.57 9.19
CA ASN A 42 -10.54 25.62 9.41
C ASN A 42 -9.96 24.21 9.53
N VAL A 43 -8.67 24.06 9.25
CA VAL A 43 -7.93 22.81 9.50
C VAL A 43 -8.07 22.42 10.97
N ASP A 44 -8.53 21.21 11.23
CA ASP A 44 -8.61 20.63 12.57
C ASP A 44 -7.32 19.88 12.88
N TYR A 45 -6.54 20.43 13.81
CA TYR A 45 -5.28 19.83 14.26
C TYR A 45 -5.45 18.92 15.48
N ARG A 46 -6.69 18.73 15.96
CA ARG A 46 -6.93 17.86 17.11
C ARG A 46 -6.63 16.41 16.75
N ILE A 47 -5.96 15.70 17.65
CA ILE A 47 -5.73 14.26 17.54
C ILE A 47 -6.58 13.58 18.60
N LEU A 48 -7.63 12.89 18.18
CA LEU A 48 -8.60 12.27 19.07
C LEU A 48 -8.30 10.77 19.23
N LEU A 49 -7.42 10.44 20.18
CA LEU A 49 -7.19 9.07 20.62
C LEU A 49 -8.12 8.78 21.81
N ALA A 50 -8.81 7.64 21.82
CA ALA A 50 -9.71 7.27 22.90
C ALA A 50 -8.95 6.85 24.17
N ASP A 51 -9.52 7.13 25.34
CA ASP A 51 -8.99 6.76 26.66
C ASP A 51 -10.13 6.45 27.62
N LYS A 52 -9.86 5.68 28.68
CA LYS A 52 -10.81 5.31 29.76
C LYS A 52 -12.13 4.73 29.25
N ILE A 53 -12.04 3.85 28.27
CA ILE A 53 -13.19 3.22 27.63
C ILE A 53 -13.01 1.71 27.56
N THR A 54 -14.11 0.98 27.76
CA THR A 54 -14.18 -0.44 27.45
C THR A 54 -14.78 -0.63 26.08
N VAL A 55 -14.10 -1.41 25.23
CA VAL A 55 -14.59 -1.82 23.92
C VAL A 55 -14.68 -3.33 23.83
N ASN A 56 -15.59 -3.80 22.99
CA ASN A 56 -15.75 -5.20 22.67
C ASN A 56 -14.93 -5.50 21.41
N TYR A 57 -14.12 -6.57 21.44
CA TYR A 57 -13.30 -7.01 20.31
C TYR A 57 -13.26 -8.55 20.29
N HIS A 58 -12.83 -9.17 19.19
CA HIS A 58 -12.88 -10.65 19.05
C HIS A 58 -14.27 -11.24 19.31
N CYS A 59 -15.32 -10.46 19.07
CA CYS A 59 -16.68 -10.92 19.19
C CYS A 59 -16.96 -12.03 18.17
N GLU A 60 -17.92 -12.91 18.46
CA GLU A 60 -18.40 -13.84 17.46
C GLU A 60 -19.30 -13.11 16.46
N ILE A 61 -19.45 -13.66 15.25
CA ILE A 61 -20.44 -13.19 14.27
C ILE A 61 -21.60 -14.17 14.21
N ILE A 62 -22.82 -13.66 14.10
CA ILE A 62 -24.06 -14.42 14.05
C ILE A 62 -24.80 -14.14 12.75
N GLU A 63 -25.44 -15.15 12.20
CA GLU A 63 -26.28 -14.99 11.01
C GLU A 63 -27.56 -14.22 11.38
N THR A 64 -27.87 -13.18 10.61
CA THR A 64 -29.06 -12.36 10.80
C THR A 64 -30.28 -13.01 10.12
N PRO A 65 -31.53 -12.64 10.49
CA PRO A 65 -32.74 -13.26 9.95
C PRO A 65 -32.92 -13.14 8.42
N ASP A 66 -32.33 -12.13 7.81
CA ASP A 66 -32.27 -11.89 6.36
C ASP A 66 -31.10 -12.60 5.67
N GLY A 67 -30.29 -13.35 6.43
CA GLY A 67 -29.23 -14.20 5.94
C GLY A 67 -27.85 -13.53 5.87
N GLY A 68 -27.72 -12.28 6.35
CA GLY A 68 -26.50 -11.48 6.64
C GLY A 68 -25.66 -12.02 7.80
N TYR A 69 -24.58 -11.32 8.17
CA TYR A 69 -23.83 -11.57 9.41
C TYR A 69 -23.62 -10.27 10.19
N ASP A 70 -23.94 -10.29 11.49
CA ASP A 70 -23.66 -9.18 12.40
C ASP A 70 -22.76 -9.64 13.56
N ILE A 71 -22.09 -8.69 14.19
CA ILE A 71 -21.36 -8.89 15.44
C ILE A 71 -22.35 -9.29 16.54
N ASP A 72 -22.10 -10.41 17.22
CA ASP A 72 -22.88 -10.83 18.40
C ASP A 72 -22.58 -9.97 19.62
N ARG A 73 -23.01 -8.71 19.59
CA ARG A 73 -22.78 -7.74 20.68
C ARG A 73 -23.40 -8.20 22.00
N LYS A 74 -24.49 -8.98 21.96
CA LYS A 74 -25.17 -9.51 23.15
C LYS A 74 -24.38 -10.66 23.79
N GLY A 75 -23.80 -11.54 22.97
CA GLY A 75 -22.96 -12.65 23.42
C GLY A 75 -21.49 -12.30 23.63
N CYS A 76 -21.04 -11.11 23.21
CA CYS A 76 -19.68 -10.63 23.37
C CYS A 76 -19.40 -10.18 24.82
N ASN A 77 -19.24 -11.16 25.71
CA ASN A 77 -19.08 -10.96 27.15
C ASN A 77 -18.11 -11.95 27.82
N LYS A 78 -17.36 -12.72 27.02
CA LYS A 78 -16.39 -13.69 27.53
C LYS A 78 -15.04 -13.01 27.81
N PRO A 79 -14.23 -13.51 28.76
CA PRO A 79 -12.85 -13.05 28.91
C PRO A 79 -12.09 -13.12 27.57
N GLY A 80 -11.37 -12.05 27.24
CA GLY A 80 -10.70 -11.90 25.94
C GLY A 80 -11.57 -11.31 24.84
N GLN A 81 -12.83 -10.94 25.12
CA GLN A 81 -13.70 -10.25 24.16
C GLN A 81 -14.00 -8.79 24.51
N PHE A 82 -13.33 -8.26 25.53
CA PHE A 82 -13.45 -6.88 25.95
C PHE A 82 -12.11 -6.37 26.46
N TYR A 83 -11.81 -5.11 26.15
CA TYR A 83 -10.58 -4.45 26.55
C TYR A 83 -10.92 -3.11 27.18
N HIS A 84 -10.40 -2.85 28.38
CA HIS A 84 -10.48 -1.53 29.00
C HIS A 84 -9.20 -0.77 28.69
N ILE A 85 -9.32 0.28 27.87
CA ILE A 85 -8.23 1.16 27.50
C ILE A 85 -8.11 2.23 28.59
N ASP A 86 -6.98 2.26 29.29
CA ASP A 86 -6.53 3.36 30.16
C ASP A 86 -5.02 3.51 29.98
N TRP A 87 -4.61 4.37 29.04
CA TRP A 87 -3.21 4.45 28.62
C TRP A 87 -2.27 4.77 29.78
N TYR A 88 -2.72 5.63 30.70
CA TYR A 88 -1.95 6.03 31.87
C TYR A 88 -1.81 4.90 32.88
N ALA A 89 -2.88 4.17 33.16
CA ALA A 89 -2.83 3.06 34.10
C ALA A 89 -2.06 1.85 33.54
N GLU A 90 -2.17 1.61 32.23
CA GLU A 90 -1.60 0.43 31.59
C GLU A 90 -0.11 0.58 31.26
N PHE A 91 0.31 1.76 30.82
CA PHE A 91 1.69 2.01 30.34
C PHE A 91 2.36 3.23 31.01
N PRO A 92 2.43 3.29 32.36
CA PRO A 92 2.92 4.46 33.11
C PRO A 92 4.44 4.62 33.11
N ASN A 93 5.19 3.60 32.71
CA ASN A 93 6.62 3.52 32.97
C ASN A 93 7.44 4.32 31.94
N GLU A 94 8.56 4.89 32.39
CA GLU A 94 9.62 5.31 31.46
C GLU A 94 10.33 4.08 30.90
N ILE A 95 10.48 4.05 29.59
CA ILE A 95 11.12 2.97 28.87
C ILE A 95 12.36 3.47 28.12
N ASN A 96 13.37 2.61 28.02
CA ASN A 96 14.59 2.89 27.28
C ASN A 96 14.36 2.70 25.77
N LEU A 97 14.86 3.63 24.96
CA LEU A 97 14.67 3.65 23.50
C LEU A 97 15.78 2.93 22.70
N SER A 98 16.44 1.93 23.30
CA SER A 98 17.36 1.06 22.55
C SER A 98 16.57 0.13 21.65
N VAL A 99 17.01 0.00 20.41
CA VAL A 99 16.52 -1.03 19.49
C VAL A 99 17.60 -2.10 19.33
N ARG A 100 17.23 -3.28 18.83
CA ARG A 100 18.18 -4.37 18.59
C ARG A 100 19.42 -3.89 17.84
N GLY A 101 20.59 -4.06 18.47
CA GLY A 101 21.89 -3.66 17.89
C GLY A 101 22.23 -2.17 17.96
N ILE A 102 21.31 -1.29 18.41
CA ILE A 102 21.52 0.16 18.51
C ILE A 102 21.13 0.64 19.92
N PRO A 103 22.12 0.74 20.84
CA PRO A 103 21.86 1.21 22.18
C PRO A 103 21.51 2.71 22.20
N SER A 104 20.65 3.10 23.14
CA SER A 104 20.24 4.48 23.37
C SER A 104 20.21 4.78 24.87
N SER A 105 20.59 6.00 25.26
CA SER A 105 20.39 6.51 26.62
C SER A 105 19.06 7.25 26.78
N ASN A 106 18.30 7.45 25.69
CA ASN A 106 17.05 8.19 25.74
C ASN A 106 15.92 7.35 26.31
N THR A 107 14.98 8.04 26.93
CA THR A 107 13.76 7.46 27.47
C THR A 107 12.53 8.24 27.03
N ILE A 108 11.37 7.59 27.14
CA ILE A 108 10.06 8.22 27.01
C ILE A 108 9.08 7.45 27.90
N THR A 109 8.03 8.08 28.40
CA THR A 109 6.93 7.34 29.03
C THR A 109 6.19 6.51 27.99
N GLU A 110 6.00 5.21 28.25
CA GLU A 110 5.51 4.24 27.26
C GLU A 110 4.18 4.69 26.62
N HIS A 111 3.19 5.11 27.40
CA HIS A 111 1.92 5.59 26.86
C HIS A 111 2.05 6.75 25.86
N LYS A 112 3.05 7.63 26.01
CA LYS A 112 3.31 8.73 25.07
C LYS A 112 3.82 8.17 23.75
N LEU A 113 4.67 7.14 23.79
CA LEU A 113 5.18 6.50 22.58
C LEU A 113 4.07 5.81 21.78
N TRP A 114 3.13 5.12 22.44
CA TRP A 114 1.92 4.58 21.81
C TRP A 114 1.12 5.67 21.10
N ALA A 115 0.82 6.77 21.80
CA ALA A 115 0.05 7.88 21.25
C ALA A 115 0.74 8.57 20.05
N LEU A 116 2.06 8.78 20.12
CA LEU A 116 2.87 9.34 19.03
C LEU A 116 2.95 8.39 17.83
N ALA A 117 3.10 7.09 18.07
CA ALA A 117 3.17 6.07 17.03
C ALA A 117 1.88 6.00 16.20
N PHE A 118 0.71 5.95 16.85
CA PHE A 118 -0.58 5.89 16.16
C PHE A 118 -0.92 7.20 15.42
N ALA A 119 -0.56 8.34 16.00
CA ALA A 119 -0.69 9.63 15.30
C ALA A 119 0.16 9.68 14.03
N HIS A 120 1.43 9.27 14.13
CA HIS A 120 2.31 9.20 12.95
C HIS A 120 1.76 8.24 11.91
N ALA A 121 1.35 7.03 12.31
CA ALA A 121 0.85 6.03 11.37
C ALA A 121 -0.39 6.52 10.61
N SER A 122 -1.34 7.18 11.28
CA SER A 122 -2.49 7.82 10.63
C SER A 122 -2.10 8.91 9.63
N ALA A 123 -1.17 9.78 9.99
CA ALA A 123 -0.69 10.83 9.09
C ALA A 123 0.09 10.24 7.90
N SER A 124 0.93 9.24 8.15
CA SER A 124 1.70 8.54 7.12
C SER A 124 0.78 7.81 6.15
N SER A 125 -0.20 7.03 6.62
CA SER A 125 -1.16 6.34 5.74
C SER A 125 -1.87 7.30 4.80
N ARG A 126 -2.39 8.43 5.31
CA ARG A 126 -3.03 9.46 4.45
C ARG A 126 -2.10 9.96 3.35
N VAL A 127 -0.86 10.28 3.71
CA VAL A 127 0.12 10.82 2.76
C VAL A 127 0.58 9.76 1.75
N GLN A 128 0.87 8.54 2.19
CA GLN A 128 1.29 7.47 1.29
C GLN A 128 0.15 7.07 0.34
N MET A 129 -1.07 6.95 0.85
CA MET A 129 -2.24 6.59 0.03
C MET A 129 -2.57 7.69 -0.98
N GLN A 130 -2.38 8.98 -0.65
CA GLN A 130 -2.62 10.06 -1.61
C GLN A 130 -1.46 10.28 -2.58
N TYR A 131 -0.23 10.35 -2.09
CA TYR A 131 0.91 10.86 -2.88
C TYR A 131 2.02 9.84 -3.11
N GLY A 132 2.04 8.72 -2.37
CA GLY A 132 3.05 7.68 -2.49
C GLY A 132 2.81 6.70 -3.65
N LEU A 133 1.62 6.67 -4.25
CA LEU A 133 1.24 5.61 -5.21
C LEU A 133 1.56 5.92 -6.68
N LYS A 134 2.40 6.93 -6.98
CA LYS A 134 2.75 7.32 -8.36
C LYS A 134 1.55 7.64 -9.29
N LYS A 135 0.43 8.07 -8.71
CA LYS A 135 -0.83 8.45 -9.39
C LYS A 135 -0.83 9.84 -10.03
N GLY A 136 0.32 10.29 -10.56
CA GLY A 136 0.43 11.62 -11.16
C GLY A 136 0.60 12.76 -10.14
N PRO A 137 0.49 14.03 -10.59
CA PRO A 137 0.75 15.22 -9.77
C PRO A 137 -0.37 15.53 -8.76
N ASN A 138 -1.60 15.07 -9.02
CA ASN A 138 -2.75 15.33 -8.15
C ASN A 138 -2.93 14.25 -7.07
N GLY A 139 -2.23 13.13 -7.19
CA GLY A 139 -2.32 11.99 -6.27
C GLY A 139 -3.46 11.04 -6.59
N THR A 140 -3.72 10.12 -5.69
CA THR A 140 -4.61 8.96 -5.87
C THR A 140 -6.09 9.36 -5.86
N PHE A 141 -6.52 10.18 -4.92
CA PHE A 141 -7.93 10.61 -4.80
C PHE A 141 -8.11 12.03 -5.36
N ASP A 142 -9.29 12.32 -5.92
CA ASP A 142 -9.63 13.68 -6.38
C ASP A 142 -10.05 14.53 -5.17
N LEU A 143 -9.09 15.27 -4.61
CA LEU A 143 -9.28 16.14 -3.44
C LEU A 143 -10.21 17.34 -3.71
N SER A 144 -10.57 17.61 -4.97
CA SER A 144 -11.49 18.71 -5.32
C SER A 144 -12.97 18.32 -5.18
N ARG A 145 -13.25 17.03 -5.01
CA ARG A 145 -14.62 16.50 -4.91
C ARG A 145 -14.83 15.85 -3.55
N PRO A 146 -16.06 15.95 -2.99
CA PRO A 146 -16.41 15.13 -1.85
C PRO A 146 -16.49 13.65 -2.25
N PHE A 147 -16.41 12.79 -1.24
CA PHE A 147 -16.79 11.39 -1.31
C PHE A 147 -18.33 11.29 -1.47
N ALA A 148 -18.86 10.14 -1.88
CA ALA A 148 -20.31 9.95 -2.03
C ALA A 148 -21.09 10.13 -0.71
N THR A 149 -20.42 9.95 0.44
CA THR A 149 -20.92 10.30 1.78
C THR A 149 -21.03 11.82 2.02
N SER A 150 -20.71 12.65 1.03
CA SER A 150 -20.60 14.12 1.08
C SER A 150 -19.43 14.67 1.92
N GLU A 151 -18.58 13.81 2.46
CA GLU A 151 -17.40 14.20 3.23
C GLU A 151 -16.25 14.63 2.30
N LEU A 152 -15.46 15.64 2.73
CA LEU A 152 -14.18 15.92 2.08
C LEU A 152 -13.14 14.88 2.51
N PHE A 153 -12.07 14.72 1.73
CA PHE A 153 -11.00 13.74 1.98
C PHE A 153 -10.55 13.70 3.45
N GLY A 154 -10.22 14.86 4.02
CA GLY A 154 -9.73 14.94 5.39
C GLY A 154 -10.70 14.41 6.44
N ASP A 155 -12.00 14.73 6.30
CA ASP A 155 -13.04 14.29 7.23
C ASP A 155 -13.36 12.80 7.04
N TYR A 156 -13.41 12.33 5.79
CA TYR A 156 -13.61 10.93 5.43
C TYR A 156 -12.51 10.02 6.00
N PHE A 157 -11.24 10.40 5.82
CA PHE A 157 -10.10 9.67 6.37
C PHE A 157 -10.01 9.78 7.89
N GLU A 158 -10.30 10.95 8.48
CA GLU A 158 -10.30 11.11 9.95
C GLU A 158 -11.41 10.30 10.63
N ARG A 159 -12.53 10.03 9.95
CA ARG A 159 -13.55 9.14 10.52
C ARG A 159 -13.08 7.68 10.58
N GLN A 160 -12.30 7.22 9.59
CA GLN A 160 -12.08 5.79 9.36
C GLN A 160 -10.63 5.31 9.60
N MET A 161 -9.63 6.17 9.45
CA MET A 161 -8.20 5.85 9.54
C MET A 161 -7.43 6.80 10.47
N ASN A 162 -8.09 7.26 11.55
CA ASN A 162 -7.46 8.05 12.62
C ASN A 162 -6.63 7.15 13.56
N PRO A 163 -6.00 7.68 14.64
CA PRO A 163 -5.21 6.85 15.56
C PRO A 163 -5.97 5.64 16.15
N ASN A 164 -7.29 5.74 16.36
CA ASN A 164 -8.09 4.64 16.89
C ASN A 164 -8.23 3.47 15.92
N TYR A 165 -8.06 3.68 14.61
CA TYR A 165 -7.98 2.59 13.63
C TYR A 165 -6.80 1.68 13.93
N PHE A 166 -5.63 2.25 14.27
CA PHE A 166 -4.45 1.46 14.63
C PHE A 166 -4.57 0.80 16.02
N VAL A 167 -5.28 1.44 16.97
CA VAL A 167 -5.68 0.80 18.23
C VAL A 167 -6.57 -0.41 17.96
N SER A 168 -7.60 -0.24 17.13
CA SER A 168 -8.52 -1.29 16.76
C SER A 168 -7.82 -2.46 16.08
N LYS A 169 -6.88 -2.19 15.16
CA LYS A 169 -6.03 -3.23 14.58
C LYS A 169 -5.19 -3.93 15.64
N GLY A 170 -4.51 -3.18 16.51
CA GLY A 170 -3.69 -3.78 17.57
C GLY A 170 -4.49 -4.62 18.56
N LEU A 171 -5.74 -4.26 18.85
CA LEU A 171 -6.67 -5.08 19.63
C LEU A 171 -7.03 -6.36 18.89
N GLN A 172 -7.44 -6.23 17.62
CA GLN A 172 -7.83 -7.36 16.79
C GLN A 172 -6.68 -8.34 16.56
N GLU A 173 -5.45 -7.85 16.45
CA GLU A 173 -4.27 -8.63 16.08
C GLU A 173 -3.56 -9.25 17.28
N SER A 174 -3.53 -8.55 18.41
CA SER A 174 -2.73 -8.99 19.55
C SER A 174 -3.16 -8.48 20.92
N SER A 175 -4.40 -7.99 21.07
CA SER A 175 -4.84 -7.36 22.32
C SER A 175 -3.85 -6.27 22.80
N LEU A 176 -3.29 -5.50 21.86
CA LEU A 176 -2.19 -4.54 22.07
C LEU A 176 -0.90 -5.18 22.60
N GLY A 177 -0.55 -6.35 22.07
CA GLY A 177 0.64 -7.13 22.42
C GLY A 177 0.55 -7.89 23.75
N LYS A 178 -0.65 -8.10 24.31
CA LYS A 178 -0.85 -8.81 25.58
C LYS A 178 -1.01 -10.31 25.44
N ASP A 179 -1.50 -10.78 24.29
CA ASP A 179 -1.68 -12.20 23.98
C ASP A 179 -0.54 -12.77 23.11
N LEU A 180 0.44 -11.93 22.74
CA LEU A 180 1.65 -12.38 22.04
C LEU A 180 2.42 -13.39 22.91
N PRO A 181 2.87 -14.51 22.32
CA PRO A 181 3.59 -15.53 23.06
C PRO A 181 4.88 -14.94 23.67
N GLY A 182 5.04 -15.12 24.98
CA GLY A 182 6.28 -14.76 25.67
C GLY A 182 7.39 -15.78 25.38
N GLY A 183 8.64 -15.31 25.25
CA GLY A 183 9.81 -16.17 25.15
C GLY A 183 10.07 -16.79 23.77
N VAL A 184 9.37 -16.33 22.73
CA VAL A 184 9.80 -16.53 21.33
C VAL A 184 10.75 -15.41 20.94
N GLU A 185 11.82 -15.74 20.22
CA GLU A 185 12.78 -14.74 19.73
C GLU A 185 12.20 -13.89 18.58
N GLU A 186 11.08 -14.31 17.98
CA GLU A 186 10.51 -13.77 16.75
C GLU A 186 8.97 -13.81 16.81
N ASP A 187 8.33 -12.67 16.54
CA ASP A 187 6.89 -12.53 16.31
C ASP A 187 6.66 -11.40 15.29
N ASP A 188 5.44 -11.30 14.77
CA ASP A 188 5.03 -10.34 13.73
C ASP A 188 4.66 -8.95 14.31
N GLY A 189 4.96 -8.73 15.59
CA GLY A 189 4.70 -7.49 16.31
C GLY A 189 3.24 -7.29 16.71
N VAL A 190 2.97 -6.15 17.34
CA VAL A 190 1.64 -5.79 17.88
C VAL A 190 0.55 -5.75 16.79
N LEU A 191 0.93 -5.39 15.57
CA LEU A 191 0.00 -5.31 14.44
C LEU A 191 0.05 -6.53 13.53
N GLN A 192 0.86 -7.56 13.84
CA GLN A 192 0.97 -8.80 13.08
C GLN A 192 1.27 -8.57 11.58
N ILE A 193 2.33 -7.81 11.29
CA ILE A 193 2.84 -7.69 9.92
C ILE A 193 3.68 -8.94 9.65
N GLU A 194 3.13 -9.92 8.93
CA GLU A 194 3.76 -11.24 8.73
C GLU A 194 5.23 -11.17 8.28
N TYR A 195 6.12 -11.84 9.02
CA TYR A 195 7.51 -12.08 8.64
C TYR A 195 8.11 -13.39 9.22
N PRO A 196 8.81 -14.23 8.41
CA PRO A 196 8.92 -14.13 6.95
C PRO A 196 7.57 -14.42 6.32
N GLY A 197 7.08 -13.50 5.50
CA GLY A 197 5.70 -13.53 5.03
C GLY A 197 5.43 -12.49 3.96
N SER A 198 4.22 -12.56 3.40
CA SER A 198 3.84 -11.80 2.21
C SER A 198 3.90 -10.29 2.45
N ALA A 199 3.43 -9.82 3.61
CA ALA A 199 3.28 -8.40 3.91
C ALA A 199 4.63 -7.64 4.02
N TRP A 200 5.58 -8.16 4.80
CA TRP A 200 6.90 -7.50 4.90
C TRP A 200 7.67 -7.57 3.58
N SER A 201 7.63 -8.71 2.90
CA SER A 201 8.26 -8.86 1.59
C SER A 201 7.68 -7.89 0.56
N GLU A 202 6.36 -7.69 0.55
CA GLU A 202 5.71 -6.69 -0.30
C GLU A 202 6.26 -5.29 -0.03
N LEU A 203 6.34 -4.87 1.25
CA LEU A 203 6.91 -3.58 1.63
C LEU A 203 8.37 -3.40 1.17
N GLN A 204 9.16 -4.48 1.17
CA GLN A 204 10.56 -4.47 0.72
C GLN A 204 10.74 -4.31 -0.79
N GLY A 205 9.65 -4.24 -1.57
CA GLY A 205 9.75 -4.07 -3.01
C GLY A 205 9.83 -5.36 -3.79
N VAL A 206 9.45 -6.49 -3.18
CA VAL A 206 9.18 -7.69 -3.95
C VAL A 206 8.18 -7.35 -5.06
N VAL A 207 8.32 -8.00 -6.21
CA VAL A 207 7.60 -7.75 -7.48
C VAL A 207 7.81 -6.39 -8.13
N GLY A 208 8.35 -5.39 -7.43
CA GLY A 208 8.35 -3.99 -7.84
C GLY A 208 7.22 -3.18 -7.16
N GLY A 209 6.48 -3.81 -6.23
CA GLY A 209 5.47 -3.14 -5.42
C GLY A 209 6.06 -2.48 -4.19
N GLY A 210 5.22 -2.05 -3.24
CA GLY A 210 5.66 -1.53 -1.94
C GLY A 210 6.66 -0.37 -1.96
N PHE A 211 7.44 -0.26 -0.88
CA PHE A 211 8.29 0.90 -0.59
C PHE A 211 9.73 0.46 -0.31
N PRO A 212 10.47 -0.07 -1.31
CA PRO A 212 11.82 -0.62 -1.11
C PRO A 212 12.82 0.37 -0.50
N ILE A 213 12.71 1.67 -0.80
CA ILE A 213 13.65 2.68 -0.30
C ILE A 213 13.78 2.64 1.24
N PRO A 214 12.67 2.77 1.99
CA PRO A 214 12.72 2.61 3.44
C PRO A 214 12.90 1.15 3.88
N PHE A 215 12.33 0.13 3.22
CA PHE A 215 12.22 -1.22 3.79
C PHE A 215 13.31 -2.23 3.41
N LYS A 216 13.96 -2.09 2.24
CA LYS A 216 14.86 -3.14 1.71
C LYS A 216 16.02 -3.51 2.63
N ASN A 217 16.47 -2.55 3.44
CA ASN A 217 17.60 -2.71 4.36
C ASN A 217 17.16 -2.81 5.82
N LEU A 218 15.85 -2.76 6.11
CA LEU A 218 15.36 -2.90 7.47
C LEU A 218 15.37 -4.36 7.87
N ASP A 219 15.80 -4.62 9.09
CA ASP A 219 15.62 -5.91 9.74
C ASP A 219 14.23 -5.94 10.38
N PRO A 220 13.27 -6.74 9.87
CA PRO A 220 11.94 -6.86 10.47
C PRO A 220 11.99 -7.30 11.94
N LYS A 221 13.01 -8.06 12.36
CA LYS A 221 13.16 -8.43 13.78
C LYS A 221 13.47 -7.21 14.64
N THR A 222 14.15 -6.22 14.09
CA THR A 222 14.44 -4.96 14.80
C THR A 222 13.21 -4.05 14.83
N VAL A 223 12.38 -4.07 13.78
CA VAL A 223 11.29 -3.11 13.56
C VAL A 223 9.92 -3.59 14.06
N LEU A 224 9.63 -4.88 13.94
CA LEU A 224 8.31 -5.46 14.22
C LEU A 224 8.28 -6.21 15.55
N SER A 225 9.23 -7.14 15.76
CA SER A 225 9.16 -8.09 16.87
C SER A 225 8.94 -7.41 18.21
N SER A 226 7.92 -7.85 18.94
CA SER A 226 7.50 -7.24 20.20
C SER A 226 8.54 -7.36 21.33
N HIS A 227 9.52 -8.26 21.18
CA HIS A 227 10.58 -8.50 22.17
C HIS A 227 11.89 -7.78 21.87
N ALA A 228 11.99 -7.06 20.75
CA ALA A 228 13.26 -6.55 20.22
C ALA A 228 13.47 -5.03 20.37
N GLY A 229 12.58 -4.32 21.07
CA GLY A 229 12.73 -2.88 21.28
C GLY A 229 11.66 -2.25 22.19
N PRO A 230 11.63 -0.91 22.28
CA PRO A 230 10.81 -0.18 23.24
C PRO A 230 9.32 -0.37 22.96
N ALA A 231 8.51 -0.46 24.02
CA ALA A 231 7.05 -0.50 23.92
C ALA A 231 6.55 -1.54 22.91
N ARG A 232 7.11 -2.75 22.93
CA ARG A 232 6.77 -3.81 21.97
C ARG A 232 6.95 -3.40 20.50
N ASN A 233 7.96 -2.56 20.24
CA ASN A 233 8.24 -2.01 18.91
C ASN A 233 7.05 -1.29 18.26
N ILE A 234 6.18 -0.66 19.06
CA ILE A 234 4.93 -0.09 18.53
C ILE A 234 5.14 0.97 17.44
N LEU A 235 6.19 1.79 17.53
CA LEU A 235 6.48 2.80 16.50
C LEU A 235 6.82 2.14 15.16
N GLY A 236 7.69 1.11 15.18
CA GLY A 236 8.06 0.38 13.99
C GLY A 236 6.90 -0.42 13.41
N SER A 237 6.13 -1.11 14.26
CA SER A 237 4.91 -1.84 13.87
C SER A 237 3.87 -0.92 13.24
N SER A 238 3.55 0.20 13.90
CA SER A 238 2.52 1.15 13.45
C SER A 238 2.89 1.81 12.12
N LEU A 239 4.15 2.23 11.98
CA LEU A 239 4.60 2.83 10.74
C LEU A 239 4.61 1.83 9.59
N SER A 240 5.07 0.58 9.83
CA SER A 240 5.03 -0.49 8.83
C SER A 240 3.60 -0.81 8.39
N SER A 241 2.66 -0.90 9.33
CA SER A 241 1.23 -1.06 9.02
C SER A 241 0.68 0.12 8.22
N GLY A 242 1.15 1.34 8.52
CA GLY A 242 0.76 2.55 7.79
C GLY A 242 1.23 2.55 6.33
N PHE A 243 2.46 2.10 6.07
CA PHE A 243 2.97 1.87 4.71
C PHE A 243 2.23 0.71 4.02
N TYR A 244 1.92 -0.35 4.75
CA TYR A 244 1.21 -1.50 4.18
C TYR A 244 -0.19 -1.13 3.69
N ASN A 245 -0.91 -0.22 4.38
CA ASN A 245 -2.16 0.34 3.85
C ASN A 245 -1.95 1.00 2.47
N GLY A 246 -0.85 1.76 2.30
CA GLY A 246 -0.48 2.36 1.03
C GLY A 246 -0.20 1.30 -0.03
N SER A 247 0.59 0.27 0.31
CA SER A 247 0.97 -0.82 -0.59
C SER A 247 -0.24 -1.63 -1.06
N ALA A 248 -1.11 -1.99 -0.12
CA ALA A 248 -2.36 -2.69 -0.39
C ALA A 248 -3.27 -1.90 -1.34
N LEU A 249 -3.47 -0.60 -1.08
CA LEU A 249 -4.22 0.25 -2.01
C LEU A 249 -3.53 0.35 -3.37
N ALA A 250 -2.20 0.39 -3.42
CA ALA A 250 -1.44 0.47 -4.65
C ALA A 250 -1.71 -0.72 -5.59
N ILE A 251 -1.78 -1.93 -5.01
CA ILE A 251 -2.09 -3.16 -5.73
C ILE A 251 -3.44 -3.03 -6.44
N VAL A 252 -4.49 -2.58 -5.76
CA VAL A 252 -5.85 -2.56 -6.30
C VAL A 252 -6.30 -1.22 -6.88
N SER A 253 -5.36 -0.28 -7.04
CA SER A 253 -5.62 1.02 -7.66
C SER A 253 -4.98 1.15 -9.03
N GLY A 254 -4.33 0.12 -9.59
CA GLY A 254 -3.60 0.25 -10.86
C GLY A 254 -2.37 1.15 -10.75
N SER A 255 -1.83 1.28 -9.54
CA SER A 255 -0.55 1.97 -9.28
C SER A 255 0.65 1.07 -9.54
N LEU A 256 0.41 -0.24 -9.72
CA LEU A 256 1.44 -1.24 -9.96
C LEU A 256 1.57 -1.66 -11.42
N PRO A 257 2.77 -2.08 -11.82
CA PRO A 257 3.16 -2.37 -13.19
C PRO A 257 2.46 -3.57 -13.80
N TRP A 258 2.46 -4.71 -13.12
CA TRP A 258 1.93 -5.97 -13.68
C TRP A 258 0.45 -6.20 -13.35
N ASN A 259 -0.21 -5.28 -12.63
CA ASN A 259 -1.52 -5.56 -12.05
C ASN A 259 -2.72 -5.05 -12.84
N GLN A 260 -2.54 -4.69 -14.12
CA GLN A 260 -3.65 -4.23 -14.95
C GLN A 260 -4.57 -5.40 -15.27
N GLY A 261 -5.73 -5.43 -14.61
CA GLY A 261 -6.78 -6.42 -14.86
C GLY A 261 -7.26 -6.40 -16.31
N SER A 262 -8.01 -7.42 -16.71
CA SER A 262 -8.69 -7.44 -18.01
C SER A 262 -9.94 -6.54 -18.06
N ASP A 263 -10.38 -6.03 -16.90
CA ASP A 263 -11.57 -5.18 -16.68
C ASP A 263 -11.14 -3.87 -15.99
N SER A 264 -11.72 -2.74 -16.38
CA SER A 264 -11.49 -1.40 -15.82
C SER A 264 -11.78 -1.32 -14.31
N SER A 265 -12.66 -2.18 -13.79
CA SER A 265 -13.02 -2.16 -12.35
C SER A 265 -11.92 -2.68 -11.43
N GLN A 266 -11.06 -3.59 -11.89
CA GLN A 266 -10.12 -4.34 -11.04
C GLN A 266 -8.99 -3.49 -10.44
N ASP A 267 -8.79 -2.29 -10.98
CA ASP A 267 -7.76 -1.34 -10.57
C ASP A 267 -8.35 -0.02 -10.07
N SER A 268 -9.62 -0.06 -9.65
CA SER A 268 -10.40 1.13 -9.35
C SER A 268 -10.73 1.27 -7.86
N MET A 269 -9.96 0.67 -6.95
CA MET A 269 -10.26 0.73 -5.51
C MET A 269 -10.35 2.17 -4.96
N HIS A 270 -9.43 3.05 -5.36
CA HIS A 270 -9.49 4.46 -4.96
C HIS A 270 -10.80 5.16 -5.39
N LEU A 271 -11.35 4.75 -6.53
CA LEU A 271 -12.59 5.27 -7.09
C LEU A 271 -13.81 4.62 -6.44
N PHE A 272 -13.73 3.32 -6.16
CA PHE A 272 -14.69 2.60 -5.34
C PHE A 272 -14.85 3.32 -4.00
N LEU A 273 -13.73 3.56 -3.32
CA LEU A 273 -13.71 4.25 -2.03
C LEU A 273 -14.29 5.67 -2.11
N GLN A 274 -14.04 6.39 -3.21
CA GLN A 274 -14.57 7.75 -3.40
C GLN A 274 -16.07 7.76 -3.75
N GLN A 275 -16.60 6.69 -4.35
CA GLN A 275 -18.00 6.56 -4.79
C GLN A 275 -18.89 5.76 -3.86
N SER A 276 -18.32 4.96 -2.97
CA SER A 276 -19.07 4.12 -2.04
C SER A 276 -19.97 4.98 -1.17
N LYS A 277 -21.27 4.65 -1.15
CA LYS A 277 -22.24 5.27 -0.26
C LYS A 277 -22.15 4.74 1.16
N ASP A 278 -21.62 3.54 1.34
CA ASP A 278 -21.32 3.00 2.67
C ASP A 278 -20.27 3.88 3.36
N PRO A 279 -20.60 4.44 4.54
CA PRO A 279 -19.68 5.33 5.23
C PRO A 279 -18.40 4.61 5.67
N ASP A 280 -18.42 3.33 6.01
CA ASP A 280 -17.28 2.64 6.60
C ASP A 280 -16.41 1.90 5.56
N ALA A 281 -16.66 2.12 4.27
CA ALA A 281 -15.98 1.44 3.16
C ALA A 281 -14.44 1.49 3.23
N LEU A 282 -13.84 2.58 3.68
CA LEU A 282 -12.38 2.68 3.77
C LEU A 282 -11.81 1.79 4.86
N SER A 283 -12.27 1.92 6.10
CA SER A 283 -11.76 1.07 7.19
C SER A 283 -12.11 -0.40 6.95
N MET A 284 -13.30 -0.66 6.40
CA MET A 284 -13.80 -1.98 6.03
C MET A 284 -12.92 -2.67 4.98
N LEU A 285 -12.72 -2.03 3.83
CA LEU A 285 -11.93 -2.61 2.73
C LEU A 285 -10.45 -2.70 3.06
N MET A 286 -9.89 -1.71 3.77
CA MET A 286 -8.51 -1.78 4.22
C MET A 286 -8.31 -2.93 5.23
N SER A 287 -9.27 -3.18 6.13
CA SER A 287 -9.22 -4.30 7.06
C SER A 287 -9.36 -5.66 6.37
N PHE A 288 -10.24 -5.73 5.37
CA PHE A 288 -10.40 -6.90 4.54
C PHE A 288 -9.12 -7.25 3.77
N MET A 289 -8.54 -6.26 3.07
CA MET A 289 -7.28 -6.44 2.35
C MET A 289 -6.09 -6.71 3.28
N TYR A 290 -6.13 -6.19 4.51
CA TYR A 290 -5.12 -6.49 5.52
C TYR A 290 -5.08 -7.96 5.89
N ASN A 291 -6.25 -8.57 6.10
CA ASN A 291 -6.36 -9.96 6.51
C ASN A 291 -6.26 -10.96 5.36
N ARG A 292 -6.91 -10.66 4.22
CA ARG A 292 -7.03 -11.58 3.09
C ARG A 292 -6.02 -11.33 1.98
N GLY A 293 -5.23 -10.27 2.11
CA GLY A 293 -4.37 -9.76 1.04
C GLY A 293 -5.14 -8.86 0.06
N PRO A 294 -4.45 -7.94 -0.62
CA PRO A 294 -5.11 -6.91 -1.44
C PRO A 294 -5.89 -7.47 -2.64
N TYR A 295 -5.40 -8.56 -3.24
CA TYR A 295 -6.06 -9.23 -4.37
C TYR A 295 -7.45 -9.77 -4.05
N ALA A 296 -7.77 -10.00 -2.77
CA ALA A 296 -9.11 -10.42 -2.38
C ALA A 296 -10.17 -9.39 -2.81
N ALA A 297 -9.85 -8.10 -2.90
CA ALA A 297 -10.79 -7.11 -3.41
C ALA A 297 -11.05 -7.26 -4.93
N LYS A 298 -10.04 -7.71 -5.70
CA LYS A 298 -10.18 -8.01 -7.14
C LYS A 298 -11.10 -9.19 -7.40
N ASP A 299 -11.14 -10.16 -6.49
CA ASP A 299 -12.03 -11.32 -6.59
C ASP A 299 -13.44 -11.05 -6.02
N GLN A 300 -13.69 -9.87 -5.45
CA GLN A 300 -14.94 -9.49 -4.77
C GLN A 300 -15.54 -8.21 -5.36
N VAL A 301 -15.46 -7.09 -4.64
CA VAL A 301 -16.09 -5.82 -4.99
C VAL A 301 -15.58 -5.21 -6.30
N LEU A 302 -14.41 -5.63 -6.79
CA LEU A 302 -13.84 -5.15 -8.04
C LEU A 302 -13.88 -6.19 -9.18
N ARG A 303 -14.53 -7.34 -8.98
CA ARG A 303 -14.41 -8.50 -9.91
C ARG A 303 -14.89 -8.23 -11.33
N SER A 304 -15.87 -7.35 -11.48
CA SER A 304 -16.38 -6.87 -12.75
C SER A 304 -17.02 -5.49 -12.58
N GLN A 305 -17.20 -4.76 -13.68
CA GLN A 305 -17.89 -3.47 -13.65
C GLN A 305 -19.32 -3.54 -13.08
N GLU A 306 -20.09 -4.57 -13.41
CA GLU A 306 -21.45 -4.76 -12.87
C GLU A 306 -21.46 -4.88 -11.34
N VAL A 307 -20.46 -5.55 -10.78
CA VAL A 307 -20.35 -5.75 -9.32
C VAL A 307 -19.86 -4.47 -8.66
N PHE A 308 -18.88 -3.80 -9.27
CA PHE A 308 -18.44 -2.47 -8.83
C PHE A 308 -19.63 -1.52 -8.73
N ASP A 309 -20.42 -1.39 -9.81
CA ASP A 309 -21.55 -0.47 -9.91
C ASP A 309 -22.64 -0.79 -8.88
N HIS A 310 -22.90 -2.08 -8.62
CA HIS A 310 -23.81 -2.50 -7.57
C HIS A 310 -23.30 -2.13 -6.18
N CYS A 311 -22.03 -2.42 -5.89
CA CYS A 311 -21.48 -2.31 -4.56
C CYS A 311 -21.26 -0.86 -4.09
N VAL A 312 -20.90 0.05 -4.99
CA VAL A 312 -20.76 1.47 -4.60
C VAL A 312 -22.10 2.11 -4.23
N GLU A 313 -23.22 1.53 -4.69
CA GLU A 313 -24.57 2.02 -4.42
C GLU A 313 -25.14 1.54 -3.07
N ILE A 314 -24.50 0.58 -2.40
CA ILE A 314 -24.91 0.12 -1.07
C ILE A 314 -24.65 1.20 -0.03
N GLU A 315 -25.70 1.62 0.68
CA GLU A 315 -25.63 2.74 1.62
C GLU A 315 -25.15 2.34 3.02
N GLN A 316 -25.37 1.08 3.42
CA GLN A 316 -25.02 0.51 4.73
C GLN A 316 -24.83 -1.00 4.60
N ASP A 317 -24.03 -1.56 5.50
CA ASP A 317 -23.78 -3.00 5.64
C ASP A 317 -23.27 -3.61 4.32
N LEU A 318 -22.39 -2.89 3.61
CA LEU A 318 -21.79 -3.35 2.35
C LEU A 318 -21.14 -4.74 2.46
N GLU A 319 -20.59 -5.11 3.63
CA GLU A 319 -20.04 -6.43 3.91
C GLU A 319 -21.05 -7.58 3.97
N ASP A 320 -22.36 -7.28 4.01
CA ASP A 320 -23.46 -8.25 4.02
C ASP A 320 -24.11 -8.44 2.63
N ASP A 321 -23.75 -7.61 1.64
CA ASP A 321 -24.25 -7.79 0.29
C ASP A 321 -23.53 -8.95 -0.43
N TRP A 322 -24.28 -9.99 -0.78
CA TRP A 322 -23.74 -11.22 -1.40
C TRP A 322 -23.31 -11.08 -2.85
N THR A 323 -23.69 -9.98 -3.51
CA THR A 323 -23.11 -9.62 -4.80
C THR A 323 -21.70 -9.08 -4.58
N CYS A 324 -21.48 -8.33 -3.50
CA CYS A 324 -20.22 -7.68 -3.16
C CYS A 324 -19.19 -8.60 -2.51
N PHE A 325 -19.61 -9.41 -1.55
CA PHE A 325 -18.73 -10.32 -0.81
C PHE A 325 -19.26 -11.75 -0.83
N HIS A 326 -18.37 -12.73 -0.90
CA HIS A 326 -18.74 -14.13 -0.76
C HIS A 326 -19.18 -14.43 0.68
N LYS A 327 -20.28 -15.19 0.80
CA LYS A 327 -20.79 -15.66 2.09
C LYS A 327 -19.80 -16.64 2.73
N GLN A 328 -18.99 -16.17 3.68
CA GLN A 328 -18.07 -16.97 4.48
C GLN A 328 -18.18 -16.55 5.95
N ASN A 329 -18.26 -17.51 6.88
CA ASN A 329 -18.17 -17.25 8.32
C ASN A 329 -16.80 -17.72 8.81
N ASP A 330 -15.80 -16.87 8.62
CA ASP A 330 -14.40 -17.15 8.96
C ASP A 330 -13.71 -15.91 9.57
N PHE A 331 -12.40 -15.99 9.78
CA PHE A 331 -11.61 -14.89 10.32
C PHE A 331 -11.73 -13.60 9.48
N GLY A 332 -11.75 -13.68 8.15
CA GLY A 332 -11.86 -12.49 7.31
C GLY A 332 -13.20 -11.78 7.44
N ALA A 333 -14.28 -12.56 7.60
CA ALA A 333 -15.62 -12.01 7.84
C ALA A 333 -15.73 -11.28 9.19
N ARG A 334 -14.89 -11.62 10.17
CA ARG A 334 -14.78 -10.89 11.43
C ARG A 334 -14.02 -9.57 11.25
N TYR A 335 -12.91 -9.58 10.53
CA TYR A 335 -12.04 -8.40 10.35
C TYR A 335 -12.75 -7.24 9.67
N ILE A 336 -13.48 -7.54 8.60
CA ILE A 336 -14.23 -6.55 7.83
C ILE A 336 -15.30 -5.84 8.67
N ARG A 337 -15.79 -6.47 9.76
CA ARG A 337 -16.80 -5.92 10.68
C ARG A 337 -16.21 -5.29 11.95
N GLN A 338 -15.27 -6.01 12.60
CA GLN A 338 -14.80 -5.67 13.95
C GLN A 338 -13.87 -4.46 13.97
N ILE A 339 -12.98 -4.31 12.99
CA ILE A 339 -12.07 -3.17 12.98
C ILE A 339 -12.85 -1.86 12.76
N PRO A 340 -13.78 -1.76 11.79
CA PRO A 340 -14.64 -0.58 11.67
C PRO A 340 -15.49 -0.31 12.92
N ASP A 341 -16.17 -1.33 13.48
CA ASP A 341 -17.02 -1.19 14.68
C ASP A 341 -16.27 -0.65 15.90
N VAL A 342 -15.09 -1.22 16.19
CA VAL A 342 -14.25 -0.77 17.31
C VAL A 342 -13.67 0.61 17.02
N THR A 343 -13.19 0.87 15.80
CA THR A 343 -12.69 2.19 15.39
C THR A 343 -13.75 3.28 15.59
N ASN A 344 -14.99 3.00 15.16
CA ASN A 344 -16.12 3.92 15.30
C ASN A 344 -16.50 4.15 16.77
N THR A 345 -16.55 3.09 17.57
CA THR A 345 -16.81 3.18 19.02
C THR A 345 -15.78 4.04 19.73
N LEU A 346 -14.48 3.80 19.48
CA LEU A 346 -13.39 4.58 20.06
C LEU A 346 -13.44 6.03 19.61
N SER A 347 -13.61 6.28 18.32
CA SER A 347 -13.64 7.63 17.75
C SER A 347 -14.83 8.44 18.27
N GLN A 348 -16.00 7.81 18.42
CA GLN A 348 -17.18 8.44 19.00
C GLN A 348 -16.95 8.81 20.46
N ALA A 349 -16.39 7.90 21.27
CA ALA A 349 -16.10 8.16 22.67
C ALA A 349 -15.08 9.30 22.86
N ALA A 350 -14.02 9.32 22.02
CA ALA A 350 -13.03 10.39 22.03
C ALA A 350 -13.67 11.76 21.73
N ARG A 351 -14.56 11.82 20.72
CA ARG A 351 -15.34 13.04 20.38
C ARG A 351 -16.30 13.47 21.51
N GLN A 352 -16.78 12.52 22.32
CA GLN A 352 -17.66 12.77 23.47
C GLN A 352 -16.93 13.08 24.77
N GLY A 353 -15.59 13.15 24.75
CA GLY A 353 -14.77 13.58 25.89
C GLY A 353 -13.94 12.47 26.55
N SER A 354 -14.10 11.21 26.12
CA SER A 354 -13.25 10.09 26.56
C SER A 354 -11.98 10.02 25.70
N ASN A 355 -11.25 11.13 25.61
CA ASN A 355 -10.03 11.24 24.81
C ASN A 355 -8.78 11.32 25.70
N TYR A 356 -7.71 10.75 25.16
CA TYR A 356 -6.36 10.81 25.68
C TYR A 356 -5.78 12.20 25.44
N ASP A 357 -5.28 12.83 26.51
CA ASP A 357 -4.38 13.98 26.39
C ASP A 357 -3.25 13.89 27.42
N THR A 358 -2.10 14.42 27.05
CA THR A 358 -0.91 14.47 27.88
C THR A 358 -0.04 15.66 27.50
N GLN A 359 0.86 16.04 28.40
CA GLN A 359 1.87 17.04 28.11
C GLN A 359 3.11 16.40 27.47
N LEU A 360 3.47 16.89 26.30
CA LEU A 360 4.67 16.53 25.56
C LEU A 360 5.70 17.65 25.70
N SER A 361 6.89 17.28 26.16
CA SER A 361 8.07 18.13 26.11
C SER A 361 8.75 18.03 24.74
N TRP A 362 9.70 18.93 24.48
CA TRP A 362 10.56 18.79 23.31
C TRP A 362 11.37 17.48 23.35
N ASN A 363 11.80 17.05 24.54
CA ASN A 363 12.53 15.79 24.69
C ASN A 363 11.69 14.60 24.26
N ASP A 364 10.39 14.56 24.59
CA ASP A 364 9.49 13.48 24.13
C ASP A 364 9.47 13.42 22.59
N ILE A 365 9.31 14.57 21.91
CA ILE A 365 9.23 14.66 20.45
C ILE A 365 10.59 14.33 19.80
N ASN A 366 11.68 14.88 20.33
CA ASN A 366 13.03 14.60 19.84
C ASN A 366 13.38 13.11 19.98
N ASN A 367 13.08 12.52 21.13
CA ASN A 367 13.39 11.12 21.42
C ASN A 367 12.60 10.16 20.53
N TYR A 368 11.32 10.48 20.25
CA TYR A 368 10.53 9.71 19.29
C TYR A 368 11.08 9.83 17.85
N LEU A 369 11.53 11.02 17.42
CA LEU A 369 12.16 11.19 16.10
C LEU A 369 13.52 10.49 16.01
N GLU A 370 14.29 10.43 17.10
CA GLU A 370 15.52 9.63 17.17
C GLU A 370 15.24 8.14 17.12
N LEU A 371 14.19 7.66 17.79
CA LEU A 371 13.78 6.27 17.68
C LEU A 371 13.37 5.92 16.24
N LEU A 372 12.61 6.80 15.58
CA LEU A 372 12.23 6.65 14.18
C LEU A 372 13.45 6.53 13.25
N GLN A 373 14.49 7.33 13.53
CA GLN A 373 15.77 7.25 12.85
C GLN A 373 16.50 5.93 13.12
N ASN A 374 16.55 5.50 14.39
CA ASN A 374 17.26 4.29 14.81
C ASN A 374 16.64 3.04 14.18
N TYR A 375 15.33 3.01 13.96
CA TYR A 375 14.71 1.94 13.17
C TYR A 375 15.12 1.95 11.70
N GLY A 376 15.56 3.08 11.15
CA GLY A 376 16.09 3.17 9.78
C GLY A 376 15.08 3.62 8.71
N PHE A 377 13.84 3.96 9.07
CA PHE A 377 12.81 4.41 8.10
C PHE A 377 13.21 5.69 7.34
N TYR A 378 14.01 6.54 7.96
CA TYR A 378 14.45 7.81 7.38
C TYR A 378 15.92 8.07 7.69
N SER A 379 16.62 8.67 6.72
CA SER A 379 18.01 9.09 6.93
C SER A 379 18.15 10.15 8.02
N GLN A 380 19.32 10.22 8.67
CA GLN A 380 19.67 11.27 9.63
C GLN A 380 19.34 12.67 9.11
N LYS A 381 19.70 12.96 7.85
CA LYS A 381 19.45 14.27 7.21
C LYS A 381 17.96 14.63 7.21
N ASN A 382 17.09 13.66 6.90
CA ASN A 382 15.64 13.89 6.87
C ASN A 382 15.09 14.08 8.27
N ILE A 383 15.59 13.31 9.24
CA ILE A 383 15.22 13.45 10.65
C ILE A 383 15.66 14.79 11.23
N ASP A 384 16.87 15.26 10.93
CA ASP A 384 17.36 16.57 11.39
C ASP A 384 16.53 17.73 10.82
N LYS A 385 16.12 17.61 9.55
CA LYS A 385 15.19 18.56 8.92
C LYS A 385 13.84 18.55 9.64
N ALA A 386 13.27 17.38 9.88
CA ALA A 386 12.01 17.24 10.61
C ALA A 386 12.09 17.77 12.03
N LYS A 387 13.17 17.48 12.78
CA LYS A 387 13.44 18.03 14.11
C LYS A 387 13.51 19.55 14.08
N SER A 388 14.23 20.13 13.13
CA SER A 388 14.38 21.59 13.03
C SER A 388 13.03 22.28 12.76
N ALA A 389 12.24 21.73 11.83
CA ALA A 389 10.91 22.24 11.51
C ALA A 389 9.93 22.09 12.69
N ALA A 390 9.90 20.90 13.32
CA ALA A 390 9.07 20.62 14.49
C ALA A 390 9.43 21.52 15.68
N LYS A 391 10.73 21.74 15.93
CA LYS A 391 11.22 22.57 17.03
C LYS A 391 10.78 24.02 16.89
N ALA A 392 10.84 24.58 15.68
CA ALA A 392 10.42 25.94 15.43
C ALA A 392 8.93 26.15 15.77
N ILE A 393 8.07 25.17 15.46
CA ILE A 393 6.66 25.23 15.82
C ILE A 393 6.45 24.98 17.32
N PHE A 394 7.16 24.01 17.89
CA PHE A 394 7.11 23.73 19.32
C PHE A 394 7.44 24.97 20.15
N ASP A 395 8.54 25.66 19.83
CA ASP A 395 8.96 26.88 20.54
C ASP A 395 7.95 28.02 20.42
N ASN A 396 7.19 28.06 19.32
CA ASN A 396 6.17 29.08 19.10
C ASN A 396 4.86 28.79 19.85
N ILE A 397 4.48 27.52 20.02
CA ILE A 397 3.16 27.15 20.59
C ILE A 397 3.23 26.58 22.01
N SER A 398 4.43 26.20 22.47
CA SER A 398 4.60 25.63 23.81
C SER A 398 4.31 26.65 24.90
N THR A 399 3.73 26.16 25.99
CA THR A 399 3.56 26.90 27.24
C THR A 399 4.33 26.14 28.30
N ASP A 400 5.20 26.81 29.04
CA ASP A 400 6.08 26.19 30.03
C ASP A 400 6.92 25.02 29.48
N SER A 401 7.37 25.14 28.23
CA SER A 401 8.11 24.09 27.49
C SER A 401 7.34 22.78 27.31
N LEU A 402 6.00 22.84 27.29
CA LEU A 402 5.11 21.72 27.07
C LEU A 402 4.05 22.06 26.01
N ILE A 403 3.54 21.02 25.34
CA ILE A 403 2.37 21.09 24.47
C ILE A 403 1.39 19.95 24.82
N SER A 404 0.11 20.17 24.56
CA SER A 404 -0.92 19.13 24.61
C SER A 404 -0.81 18.20 23.40
N TYR A 405 -0.83 16.89 23.62
CA TYR A 405 -0.95 15.89 22.56
C TYR A 405 -2.23 16.12 21.75
N GLN A 406 -3.37 16.24 22.44
CA GLN A 406 -4.68 16.27 21.82
C GLN A 406 -4.90 17.54 21.00
N SER A 407 -4.50 18.72 21.50
CA SER A 407 -4.86 20.00 20.88
C SER A 407 -3.74 20.68 20.09
N GLN A 408 -2.48 20.29 20.31
CA GLN A 408 -1.32 21.00 19.74
C GLN A 408 -0.37 20.11 18.93
N PHE A 409 -0.24 18.82 19.25
CA PHE A 409 0.72 17.95 18.56
C PHE A 409 0.42 17.79 17.07
N GLY A 410 -0.84 17.85 16.62
CA GLY A 410 -1.17 17.80 15.19
C GLY A 410 -0.49 18.89 14.36
N LYS A 411 -0.25 20.09 14.93
CA LYS A 411 0.52 21.15 14.27
C LYS A 411 2.01 20.82 14.18
N ILE A 412 2.57 20.17 15.19
CA ILE A 412 3.95 19.69 15.14
C ILE A 412 4.07 18.58 14.08
N LEU A 413 3.11 17.66 14.07
CA LEU A 413 3.09 16.52 13.16
C LEU A 413 2.99 16.96 11.69
N GLU A 414 2.21 17.99 11.36
CA GLU A 414 2.21 18.62 10.02
C GLU A 414 3.63 18.98 9.55
N HIS A 415 4.42 19.60 10.41
CA HIS A 415 5.77 20.02 10.07
C HIS A 415 6.79 18.88 10.07
N ILE A 416 6.55 17.81 10.85
CA ILE A 416 7.31 16.56 10.75
C ILE A 416 7.05 15.92 9.39
N ILE A 417 5.79 15.66 9.05
CA ILE A 417 5.39 14.90 7.86
C ILE A 417 5.80 15.62 6.57
N THR A 418 5.58 16.94 6.47
CA THR A 418 6.01 17.74 5.30
C THR A 418 7.54 17.89 5.19
N SER A 419 8.29 17.63 6.27
CA SER A 419 9.75 17.63 6.23
C SER A 419 10.34 16.30 5.79
N LEU A 420 9.65 15.20 6.06
CA LEU A 420 10.05 13.85 5.69
C LEU A 420 9.77 13.59 4.19
N PRO A 421 10.57 12.73 3.54
CA PRO A 421 10.28 12.28 2.19
C PRO A 421 9.00 11.44 2.16
N ILE A 422 8.22 11.61 1.10
CA ILE A 422 7.21 10.64 0.70
C ILE A 422 7.89 9.66 -0.24
N TYR A 423 8.03 8.42 0.19
CA TYR A 423 8.56 7.37 -0.65
C TYR A 423 7.53 6.98 -1.69
N GLU A 424 7.92 7.02 -2.96
CA GLU A 424 7.04 6.55 -4.02
C GLU A 424 7.15 5.04 -4.21
N LEU A 425 6.02 4.45 -4.56
CA LEU A 425 5.85 3.03 -4.83
C LEU A 425 6.82 2.54 -5.91
N GLY A 426 7.39 1.35 -5.71
CA GLY A 426 7.99 0.57 -6.79
C GLY A 426 9.27 1.10 -7.45
N GLU A 427 9.99 2.03 -6.82
CA GLU A 427 11.30 2.44 -7.33
C GLU A 427 12.43 1.89 -6.47
N GLY A 428 13.26 1.04 -7.07
CA GLY A 428 14.47 0.53 -6.45
C GLY A 428 14.33 -0.77 -5.68
N GLY A 429 13.44 -1.67 -6.12
CA GLY A 429 13.72 -3.09 -5.97
C GLY A 429 15.11 -3.39 -6.55
N PRO A 430 15.87 -4.36 -6.02
CA PRO A 430 17.29 -4.57 -6.36
C PRO A 430 17.53 -5.05 -7.81
N TYR A 431 16.53 -4.96 -8.66
CA TYR A 431 16.43 -5.64 -9.93
C TYR A 431 16.59 -4.65 -11.08
N ASP A 432 17.66 -4.82 -11.84
CA ASP A 432 17.89 -4.13 -13.10
C ASP A 432 17.03 -4.78 -14.19
N GLU A 433 16.01 -4.08 -14.69
CA GLU A 433 15.19 -4.57 -15.81
C GLU A 433 15.98 -4.60 -17.13
N GLN A 434 17.09 -3.84 -17.22
CA GLN A 434 17.91 -3.76 -18.43
C GLN A 434 18.77 -5.02 -18.57
N GLY A 435 18.25 -6.00 -19.33
CA GLY A 435 18.94 -7.25 -19.65
C GLY A 435 18.19 -8.52 -19.26
N LYS A 436 16.97 -8.40 -18.72
CA LYS A 436 16.12 -9.55 -18.36
C LYS A 436 15.73 -10.36 -19.61
N LYS A 437 15.97 -11.67 -19.57
CA LYS A 437 15.44 -12.62 -20.55
C LYS A 437 14.22 -13.29 -19.93
N GLN A 438 13.03 -12.95 -20.42
CA GLN A 438 11.77 -13.36 -19.79
C GLN A 438 11.02 -14.37 -20.63
N PHE A 439 10.10 -15.11 -20.00
CA PHE A 439 9.05 -15.88 -20.67
C PHE A 439 7.68 -15.54 -20.06
N TYR A 440 6.59 -15.83 -20.78
CA TYR A 440 5.25 -15.67 -20.23
C TYR A 440 4.79 -16.92 -19.50
N LEU A 441 4.39 -16.79 -18.24
CA LEU A 441 3.61 -17.79 -17.53
C LEU A 441 2.12 -17.45 -17.66
N TYR A 442 1.34 -18.33 -18.28
CA TYR A 442 -0.11 -18.21 -18.40
C TYR A 442 -0.80 -19.05 -17.34
N ASN A 443 -1.80 -18.49 -16.67
CA ASN A 443 -2.75 -19.24 -15.85
C ASN A 443 -3.98 -19.59 -16.71
N GLU A 444 -4.03 -20.80 -17.23
CA GLU A 444 -5.16 -21.29 -18.02
C GLU A 444 -6.29 -21.88 -17.17
N THR A 445 -6.20 -21.77 -15.84
CA THR A 445 -7.24 -22.28 -14.94
C THR A 445 -8.37 -21.26 -14.74
N GLN A 446 -9.45 -21.71 -14.11
CA GLN A 446 -10.57 -20.85 -13.67
C GLN A 446 -10.33 -20.21 -12.29
N LYS A 447 -9.18 -20.48 -11.67
CA LYS A 447 -8.85 -20.00 -10.32
C LYS A 447 -7.68 -19.05 -10.39
N THR A 448 -7.57 -18.17 -9.39
CA THR A 448 -6.38 -17.35 -9.19
C THR A 448 -5.25 -18.20 -8.62
N VAL A 449 -4.00 -17.88 -8.95
CA VAL A 449 -2.83 -18.68 -8.57
C VAL A 449 -1.74 -17.77 -8.01
N LEU A 450 -1.34 -17.97 -6.76
CA LEU A 450 -0.15 -17.35 -6.19
C LEU A 450 1.11 -17.96 -6.81
N VAL A 451 1.91 -17.13 -7.46
CA VAL A 451 3.18 -17.48 -8.09
C VAL A 451 4.25 -16.62 -7.45
N VAL A 452 5.19 -17.23 -6.76
CA VAL A 452 6.37 -16.55 -6.22
C VAL A 452 7.60 -17.13 -6.91
N ALA A 453 8.45 -16.28 -7.44
CA ALA A 453 9.71 -16.67 -8.07
C ALA A 453 10.84 -15.72 -7.67
N ASN A 454 12.05 -16.25 -7.60
CA ASN A 454 13.28 -15.49 -7.41
C ASN A 454 14.13 -15.55 -8.68
N ASN A 455 15.11 -14.68 -8.78
CA ASN A 455 16.08 -14.65 -9.86
C ASN A 455 17.32 -15.51 -9.63
N GLU A 456 18.26 -15.45 -10.58
CA GLU A 456 19.55 -16.13 -10.47
C GLU A 456 20.35 -15.72 -9.21
N ALA A 457 20.23 -14.46 -8.77
CA ALA A 457 20.85 -13.94 -7.55
C ALA A 457 20.07 -14.25 -6.26
N GLY A 458 18.95 -14.98 -6.34
CA GLY A 458 18.08 -15.31 -5.20
C GLY A 458 17.20 -14.16 -4.71
N GLN A 459 17.11 -13.06 -5.46
CA GLN A 459 16.23 -11.92 -5.19
C GLN A 459 14.83 -12.21 -5.75
N SER A 460 13.77 -11.77 -5.08
CA SER A 460 12.41 -12.00 -5.58
C SER A 460 12.16 -11.27 -6.91
N ASP A 461 11.68 -12.03 -7.89
CA ASP A 461 11.33 -11.63 -9.25
C ASP A 461 9.80 -11.53 -9.42
N VAL A 462 9.06 -12.49 -8.88
CA VAL A 462 7.59 -12.59 -8.94
C VAL A 462 7.04 -12.95 -7.56
N ASN A 463 5.85 -12.46 -7.20
CA ASN A 463 5.08 -12.73 -5.97
C ASN A 463 3.64 -12.29 -6.20
N GLU A 464 2.94 -13.01 -7.06
CA GLU A 464 1.73 -12.54 -7.71
C GLU A 464 0.60 -13.55 -7.68
N PHE A 465 -0.61 -13.05 -7.46
CA PHE A 465 -1.83 -13.81 -7.73
C PHE A 465 -2.20 -13.64 -9.21
N VAL A 466 -1.76 -14.58 -10.03
CA VAL A 466 -2.09 -14.63 -11.46
C VAL A 466 -3.56 -15.01 -11.61
N LEU A 467 -4.38 -14.05 -12.02
CA LEU A 467 -5.82 -14.24 -12.24
C LEU A 467 -6.10 -15.31 -13.30
N SER A 468 -7.31 -15.84 -13.26
CA SER A 468 -7.81 -16.77 -14.28
C SER A 468 -7.64 -16.19 -15.68
N LYS A 469 -7.14 -17.01 -16.62
CA LYS A 469 -6.92 -16.65 -18.03
C LYS A 469 -5.98 -15.46 -18.25
N ASN A 470 -5.17 -15.13 -17.25
CA ASN A 470 -4.18 -14.06 -17.33
C ASN A 470 -2.75 -14.62 -17.40
N LYS A 471 -1.76 -13.74 -17.57
CA LYS A 471 -0.35 -14.09 -17.69
C LYS A 471 0.55 -13.10 -16.97
N ILE A 472 1.74 -13.56 -16.62
CA ILE A 472 2.81 -12.72 -16.07
C ILE A 472 4.14 -13.04 -16.75
N ALA A 473 5.07 -12.08 -16.76
CA ALA A 473 6.40 -12.28 -17.30
C ALA A 473 7.39 -12.68 -16.18
N VAL A 474 8.07 -13.80 -16.34
CA VAL A 474 8.98 -14.37 -15.33
C VAL A 474 10.40 -14.44 -15.90
N ASP A 475 11.43 -14.19 -15.08
CA ASP A 475 12.83 -14.36 -15.48
C ASP A 475 13.10 -15.82 -15.84
N ILE A 476 13.60 -16.06 -17.05
CA ILE A 476 13.96 -17.41 -17.49
C ILE A 476 15.05 -18.01 -16.62
N LYS A 477 15.92 -17.21 -16.02
CA LYS A 477 17.00 -17.68 -15.14
C LYS A 477 16.55 -17.90 -13.70
N GLY A 478 15.33 -17.51 -13.35
CA GLY A 478 14.81 -17.57 -11.99
C GLY A 478 14.43 -18.97 -11.49
N GLN A 479 13.74 -19.03 -10.36
CA GLN A 479 13.21 -20.24 -9.74
C GLN A 479 11.90 -19.91 -9.03
N PHE A 480 10.88 -20.76 -9.19
CA PHE A 480 9.66 -20.63 -8.40
C PHE A 480 9.91 -21.03 -6.95
N THR A 481 9.57 -20.16 -6.01
CA THR A 481 9.65 -20.37 -4.56
C THR A 481 8.29 -20.63 -3.93
N GLN A 482 7.19 -20.28 -4.61
CA GLN A 482 5.83 -20.75 -4.31
C GLN A 482 5.00 -20.82 -5.59
N PHE A 483 4.05 -21.76 -5.64
CA PHE A 483 3.09 -21.84 -6.73
C PHE A 483 1.79 -22.47 -6.19
N ASN A 484 0.89 -21.67 -5.62
CA ASN A 484 -0.28 -22.15 -4.91
C ASN A 484 -1.57 -21.70 -5.58
N VAL A 485 -2.53 -22.60 -5.76
CA VAL A 485 -3.88 -22.24 -6.22
C VAL A 485 -4.62 -21.53 -5.08
N SER A 486 -5.44 -20.52 -5.39
CA SER A 486 -6.01 -19.57 -4.39
C SER A 486 -6.90 -20.18 -3.30
N ASP A 487 -7.38 -21.41 -3.48
CA ASP A 487 -8.10 -22.15 -2.44
C ASP A 487 -7.17 -22.86 -1.45
N GLY A 488 -5.85 -22.71 -1.61
CA GLY A 488 -4.82 -23.31 -0.77
C GLY A 488 -4.73 -24.83 -0.88
N ALA A 489 -5.50 -25.46 -1.77
CA ALA A 489 -5.62 -26.92 -1.84
C ALA A 489 -4.44 -27.58 -2.56
N LEU A 490 -3.72 -26.83 -3.40
CA LEU A 490 -2.73 -27.37 -4.32
C LEU A 490 -1.49 -26.47 -4.39
N ASN A 491 -0.32 -27.07 -4.14
CA ASN A 491 0.99 -26.46 -4.33
C ASN A 491 1.70 -27.16 -5.49
N CYS A 492 1.96 -26.41 -6.57
CA CYS A 492 2.51 -26.86 -7.84
C CYS A 492 4.00 -26.50 -8.03
N ILE A 493 4.71 -26.14 -6.95
CA ILE A 493 6.06 -25.58 -7.04
C ILE A 493 7.07 -26.51 -7.73
N ASN A 494 6.94 -27.82 -7.53
CA ASN A 494 7.86 -28.79 -8.10
C ASN A 494 7.66 -28.91 -9.61
N GLU A 495 6.41 -29.06 -10.04
CA GLU A 495 6.01 -29.14 -11.45
C GLU A 495 6.36 -27.85 -12.20
N ALA A 496 6.16 -26.69 -11.56
CA ALA A 496 6.53 -25.39 -12.11
C ALA A 496 8.04 -25.27 -12.35
N ASN A 497 8.86 -25.69 -11.38
CA ASN A 497 10.32 -25.67 -11.50
C ASN A 497 10.86 -26.71 -12.49
N ASP A 498 10.23 -27.88 -12.58
CA ASP A 498 10.57 -28.89 -13.59
C ASP A 498 10.29 -28.36 -15.01
N ALA A 499 9.18 -27.66 -15.20
CA ALA A 499 8.84 -27.01 -16.46
C ALA A 499 9.82 -25.86 -16.78
N LEU A 500 10.16 -25.03 -15.79
CA LEU A 500 11.15 -23.96 -15.96
C LEU A 500 12.54 -24.51 -16.31
N ALA A 501 12.96 -25.62 -15.68
CA ALA A 501 14.23 -26.27 -16.00
C ALA A 501 14.27 -26.79 -17.45
N LYS A 502 13.16 -27.37 -17.93
CA LYS A 502 13.02 -27.79 -19.34
C LYS A 502 13.06 -26.60 -20.29
N LEU A 503 12.39 -25.50 -19.94
CA LEU A 503 12.41 -24.28 -20.73
C LEU A 503 13.83 -23.69 -20.80
N LYS A 504 14.50 -23.53 -19.65
CA LYS A 504 15.90 -23.08 -19.56
C LYS A 504 16.82 -23.88 -20.47
N ALA A 505 16.71 -25.22 -20.42
CA ALA A 505 17.52 -26.13 -21.23
C ALA A 505 17.27 -25.99 -22.74
N SER A 506 16.14 -25.41 -23.15
CA SER A 506 15.80 -25.16 -24.55
C SER A 506 16.21 -23.77 -25.06
N THR A 507 16.86 -22.95 -24.23
CA THR A 507 17.27 -21.57 -24.55
C THR A 507 18.78 -21.37 -24.52
N ASP A 508 19.27 -20.39 -25.28
CA ASP A 508 20.69 -20.04 -25.37
C ASP A 508 20.92 -18.51 -25.42
N GLU A 509 22.13 -18.09 -25.77
CA GLU A 509 22.48 -16.66 -25.90
C GLU A 509 21.64 -15.92 -26.94
N SER A 510 21.10 -16.61 -27.95
CA SER A 510 20.23 -16.06 -29.00
C SER A 510 18.77 -15.93 -28.58
N TYR A 511 18.40 -16.40 -27.38
CA TYR A 511 17.04 -16.27 -26.86
C TYR A 511 16.54 -14.82 -26.88
N ILE A 512 15.43 -14.62 -27.58
CA ILE A 512 14.70 -13.36 -27.64
C ILE A 512 13.75 -13.32 -26.44
N SER A 513 13.79 -12.26 -25.65
CA SER A 513 12.89 -12.12 -24.50
C SER A 513 11.42 -12.24 -24.94
N LEU A 514 10.60 -12.93 -24.13
CA LEU A 514 9.18 -13.20 -24.38
C LEU A 514 8.89 -14.02 -25.65
N SER A 515 9.89 -14.73 -26.19
CA SER A 515 9.70 -15.67 -27.33
C SER A 515 9.24 -17.07 -26.92
N ALA A 516 9.09 -17.32 -25.62
CA ALA A 516 8.58 -18.57 -25.08
C ALA A 516 7.52 -18.34 -23.99
N GLN A 517 6.76 -19.39 -23.71
CA GLN A 517 5.73 -19.41 -22.67
C GLN A 517 5.68 -20.74 -21.92
N LEU A 518 5.19 -20.69 -20.69
CA LEU A 518 4.69 -21.82 -19.91
C LEU A 518 3.19 -21.61 -19.66
N LYS A 519 2.36 -22.62 -19.92
CA LYS A 519 0.94 -22.59 -19.61
C LYS A 519 0.65 -23.51 -18.43
N PHE A 520 0.14 -22.94 -17.35
CA PHE A 520 -0.33 -23.68 -16.19
C PHE A 520 -1.80 -24.05 -16.37
N SER A 521 -2.10 -25.33 -16.21
CA SER A 521 -3.47 -25.87 -16.17
C SER A 521 -3.59 -26.94 -15.08
N MET A 522 -4.82 -27.28 -14.71
CA MET A 522 -5.11 -28.40 -13.80
C MET A 522 -5.90 -29.48 -14.54
N THR A 523 -5.60 -30.74 -14.26
CA THR A 523 -6.46 -31.85 -14.70
C THR A 523 -7.73 -31.93 -13.85
N ASP A 524 -8.70 -32.72 -14.31
CA ASP A 524 -9.92 -33.01 -13.53
C ASP A 524 -9.62 -33.66 -12.16
N ASP A 525 -8.48 -34.36 -12.04
CA ASP A 525 -7.97 -34.95 -10.80
C ASP A 525 -7.15 -33.96 -9.94
N GLN A 526 -7.20 -32.66 -10.24
CA GLN A 526 -6.45 -31.60 -9.55
C GLN A 526 -4.92 -31.78 -9.59
N LEU A 527 -4.37 -32.35 -10.67
CA LEU A 527 -2.92 -32.41 -10.86
C LEU A 527 -2.43 -31.19 -11.63
N CYS A 528 -1.33 -30.61 -11.16
CA CYS A 528 -0.67 -29.47 -11.81
C CYS A 528 -0.04 -29.89 -13.13
N GLN A 529 -0.33 -29.16 -14.21
CA GLN A 529 0.28 -29.38 -15.52
C GLN A 529 0.86 -28.08 -16.07
N PHE A 530 2.04 -28.21 -16.68
CA PHE A 530 2.75 -27.12 -17.34
C PHE A 530 3.11 -27.52 -18.76
N GLU A 531 2.61 -26.78 -19.73
CA GLU A 531 2.94 -26.94 -21.14
C GLU A 531 3.86 -25.81 -21.60
N GLN A 532 5.06 -26.16 -22.06
CA GLN A 532 5.97 -25.19 -22.68
C GLN A 532 5.66 -25.04 -24.17
N GLY A 533 5.83 -23.84 -24.70
CA GLY A 533 5.66 -23.61 -26.14
C GLY A 533 6.34 -22.33 -26.63
N PRO A 534 6.48 -22.18 -27.95
CA PRO A 534 6.88 -20.92 -28.54
C PRO A 534 5.82 -19.85 -28.28
N HIS A 535 6.27 -18.61 -28.11
CA HIS A 535 5.44 -17.43 -28.07
C HIS A 535 5.94 -16.48 -29.16
N THR A 536 5.06 -15.98 -30.02
CA THR A 536 5.48 -14.99 -31.01
C THR A 536 5.78 -13.68 -30.28
N PRO A 537 7.04 -13.20 -30.23
CA PRO A 537 7.31 -11.90 -29.67
C PRO A 537 6.51 -10.87 -30.47
N PRO A 538 5.89 -9.86 -29.83
CA PRO A 538 5.30 -8.76 -30.58
C PRO A 538 6.38 -8.15 -31.51
N PRO A 539 6.03 -7.78 -32.77
CA PRO A 539 6.97 -7.10 -33.65
C PRO A 539 7.49 -5.83 -32.95
N PRO A 540 8.75 -5.43 -33.19
CA PRO A 540 9.31 -4.23 -32.58
C PRO A 540 8.43 -3.03 -32.92
N VAL A 541 7.97 -2.35 -31.88
CA VAL A 541 7.05 -1.23 -32.00
C VAL A 541 7.84 -0.01 -32.47
N LYS A 542 7.25 0.75 -33.40
CA LYS A 542 7.85 1.98 -33.92
C LYS A 542 7.87 3.05 -32.84
N ASP A 543 8.95 3.82 -32.74
CA ASP A 543 9.07 4.92 -31.78
C ASP A 543 7.82 5.81 -31.74
N GLY A 544 7.31 6.06 -30.53
CA GLY A 544 6.11 6.87 -30.28
C GLY A 544 4.78 6.13 -30.44
N TYR A 545 4.77 4.90 -30.97
CA TYR A 545 3.58 4.05 -30.94
C TYR A 545 3.45 3.31 -29.61
N TRP A 546 2.22 2.90 -29.30
CA TRP A 546 1.95 2.04 -28.17
C TRP A 546 2.72 0.72 -28.29
N ASP A 547 3.59 0.46 -27.32
CA ASP A 547 4.34 -0.76 -27.17
C ASP A 547 3.79 -1.56 -25.97
N PRO A 548 3.14 -2.70 -26.22
CA PRO A 548 2.58 -3.53 -25.16
C PRO A 548 3.65 -4.19 -24.26
N SER A 549 4.94 -4.04 -24.58
CA SER A 549 6.07 -4.51 -23.78
C SER A 549 6.86 -3.39 -23.11
N GLN A 550 6.58 -2.13 -23.45
CA GLN A 550 7.25 -0.97 -22.86
C GLN A 550 6.61 -0.59 -21.53
N LEU A 551 7.44 -0.17 -20.60
CA LEU A 551 7.00 0.52 -19.42
C LEU A 551 6.86 2.03 -19.67
N TYR A 552 5.69 2.59 -19.35
CA TYR A 552 5.41 4.03 -19.34
C TYR A 552 5.42 4.53 -17.89
N ASP A 553 6.63 4.73 -17.39
CA ASP A 553 6.93 4.97 -15.98
C ASP A 553 6.63 6.39 -15.48
N GLN A 554 6.36 7.33 -16.38
CA GLN A 554 6.07 8.72 -16.08
C GLN A 554 4.64 9.09 -16.49
N PRO A 555 3.88 9.78 -15.62
CA PRO A 555 2.68 10.50 -16.02
C PRO A 555 2.97 11.45 -17.18
N GLY A 556 2.08 11.50 -18.18
CA GLY A 556 2.20 12.39 -19.34
C GLY A 556 2.91 11.76 -20.55
N ASN A 557 3.46 10.54 -20.44
CA ASN A 557 3.96 9.79 -21.57
C ASN A 557 2.88 9.68 -22.66
N THR A 558 3.26 10.00 -23.89
CA THR A 558 2.33 10.03 -25.02
C THR A 558 2.64 8.90 -25.99
N VAL A 559 1.60 8.19 -26.42
CA VAL A 559 1.68 7.08 -27.36
C VAL A 559 0.63 7.20 -28.46
N ILE A 560 0.94 6.66 -29.64
CA ILE A 560 -0.01 6.52 -30.75
C ILE A 560 -0.55 5.09 -30.75
N ASP A 561 -1.87 4.92 -30.62
CA ASP A 561 -2.48 3.61 -30.87
C ASP A 561 -2.46 3.31 -32.37
N ALA A 562 -1.82 2.21 -32.76
CA ALA A 562 -1.75 1.79 -34.14
C ALA A 562 -3.12 1.35 -34.69
N LEU A 563 -4.11 1.03 -33.87
CA LEU A 563 -5.42 0.56 -34.34
C LEU A 563 -6.34 1.71 -34.72
N ASP A 564 -6.53 2.70 -33.84
CA ASP A 564 -7.41 3.86 -34.12
C ASP A 564 -6.67 5.12 -34.59
N CYS A 565 -5.33 5.08 -34.60
CA CYS A 565 -4.44 6.18 -34.97
C CYS A 565 -4.58 7.43 -34.11
N HIS A 566 -5.03 7.36 -32.86
CA HIS A 566 -5.04 8.52 -31.95
C HIS A 566 -3.86 8.53 -30.98
N GLU A 567 -3.59 9.74 -30.47
CA GLU A 567 -2.62 9.97 -29.42
C GLU A 567 -3.30 9.92 -28.05
N TYR A 568 -2.64 9.21 -27.13
CA TYR A 568 -3.07 9.03 -25.77
C TYR A 568 -1.95 9.42 -24.82
N SER A 569 -2.30 10.08 -23.72
CA SER A 569 -1.40 10.41 -22.62
C SER A 569 -1.83 9.65 -21.36
N ASN A 570 -0.90 9.02 -20.65
CA ASN A 570 -1.21 8.37 -19.38
C ASN A 570 -1.27 9.39 -18.23
N GLU A 571 -2.23 9.24 -17.33
CA GLU A 571 -2.33 10.08 -16.12
C GLU A 571 -1.43 9.58 -14.98
N TRP A 572 -1.04 8.31 -15.01
CA TRP A 572 -0.13 7.70 -14.05
C TRP A 572 0.72 6.61 -14.71
N TYR A 573 1.64 6.05 -13.94
CA TYR A 573 2.47 4.93 -14.33
C TYR A 573 1.67 3.76 -14.97
N VAL A 574 2.12 3.23 -16.11
CA VAL A 574 1.46 2.13 -16.84
C VAL A 574 2.50 1.16 -17.42
N VAL A 575 2.35 -0.14 -17.21
CA VAL A 575 3.05 -1.13 -18.06
C VAL A 575 2.26 -1.36 -19.33
N GLY A 576 3.00 -1.62 -20.40
CA GLY A 576 2.47 -2.13 -21.64
C GLY A 576 1.51 -3.31 -21.45
N GLY A 577 0.59 -3.46 -22.39
CA GLY A 577 -0.47 -4.43 -22.30
C GLY A 577 -1.54 -4.12 -23.35
N HIS A 578 -2.79 -4.05 -22.91
CA HIS A 578 -3.87 -3.60 -23.78
C HIS A 578 -3.60 -2.18 -24.28
N ALA A 579 -3.72 -1.98 -25.59
CA ALA A 579 -3.54 -0.68 -26.19
C ALA A 579 -4.54 0.33 -25.61
N PRO A 580 -4.11 1.60 -25.43
CA PRO A 580 -5.06 2.66 -25.18
C PRO A 580 -6.06 2.71 -26.32
N SER A 581 -7.30 3.05 -25.99
CA SER A 581 -8.37 3.13 -26.97
C SER A 581 -9.27 4.30 -26.66
N LYS A 582 -10.10 4.68 -27.63
CA LYS A 582 -11.11 5.70 -27.40
C LYS A 582 -12.03 5.33 -26.23
N ALA A 583 -12.42 4.06 -26.12
CA ALA A 583 -13.27 3.59 -25.03
C ALA A 583 -12.56 3.72 -23.67
N PHE A 584 -11.30 3.31 -23.58
CA PHE A 584 -10.48 3.48 -22.35
C PHE A 584 -10.22 4.94 -22.00
N ALA A 585 -10.16 5.82 -23.00
CA ALA A 585 -9.97 7.24 -22.77
C ALA A 585 -11.25 8.01 -22.42
N GLU A 586 -12.41 7.45 -22.76
CA GLU A 586 -13.71 7.93 -22.32
C GLU A 586 -14.10 7.36 -20.94
N ASP A 587 -13.45 6.27 -20.53
CA ASP A 587 -13.52 5.76 -19.16
C ASP A 587 -12.87 6.74 -18.18
N LEU A 588 -13.68 7.27 -17.27
CA LEU A 588 -13.23 8.16 -16.19
C LEU A 588 -12.17 7.48 -15.31
N TRP A 589 -12.18 6.17 -15.25
CA TRP A 589 -11.33 5.34 -14.40
C TRP A 589 -10.10 4.80 -15.15
N GLY A 590 -10.11 4.90 -16.47
CA GLY A 590 -8.99 4.52 -17.32
C GLY A 590 -7.77 5.40 -17.09
N VAL A 591 -6.59 4.84 -17.29
CA VAL A 591 -5.31 5.57 -17.16
C VAL A 591 -5.00 6.47 -18.35
N TRP A 592 -5.60 6.20 -19.50
CA TRP A 592 -5.29 6.89 -20.75
C TRP A 592 -6.27 8.04 -20.99
N ARG A 593 -5.74 9.15 -21.50
CA ARG A 593 -6.52 10.30 -21.95
C ARG A 593 -6.19 10.61 -23.38
N ARG A 594 -7.21 10.74 -24.20
CA ARG A 594 -7.05 11.07 -25.61
C ARG A 594 -6.63 12.54 -25.74
N ILE A 595 -5.52 12.78 -26.40
CA ILE A 595 -4.93 14.13 -26.53
C ILE A 595 -5.62 14.92 -27.65
N SER A 596 -6.06 14.24 -28.71
CA SER A 596 -6.63 14.90 -29.89
C SER A 596 -7.82 14.15 -30.50
N GLN A 597 -8.79 14.92 -31.00
CA GLN A 597 -9.96 14.38 -31.71
C GLN A 597 -9.66 13.90 -33.14
N ARG A 598 -8.51 14.26 -33.70
CA ARG A 598 -8.12 13.90 -35.07
C ARG A 598 -7.11 12.76 -35.02
N PRO A 599 -7.18 11.77 -35.92
CA PRO A 599 -6.14 10.74 -36.00
C PRO A 599 -4.79 11.37 -36.38
N ASN A 600 -3.71 10.84 -35.81
CA ASN A 600 -2.33 11.16 -36.12
C ASN A 600 -2.04 10.85 -37.60
N ALA A 601 -1.58 11.87 -38.33
CA ALA A 601 -1.37 11.79 -39.77
C ALA A 601 -0.28 10.77 -40.17
N THR A 602 0.73 10.58 -39.32
CA THR A 602 1.81 9.61 -39.52
C THR A 602 1.27 8.18 -39.47
N CYS A 603 0.39 7.88 -38.51
CA CYS A 603 -0.28 6.57 -38.43
C CYS A 603 -1.19 6.28 -39.61
N LEU A 604 -1.92 7.30 -40.10
CA LEU A 604 -2.72 7.15 -41.31
C LEU A 604 -1.85 6.86 -42.54
N SER A 605 -0.69 7.50 -42.67
CA SER A 605 0.25 7.22 -43.77
C SER A 605 0.97 5.89 -43.66
N ASP A 606 1.21 5.38 -42.45
CA ASP A 606 1.84 4.07 -42.24
C ASP A 606 0.87 2.91 -42.60
N LYS A 607 -0.45 3.19 -42.66
CA LYS A 607 -1.50 2.22 -43.04
C LYS A 607 -1.87 2.22 -44.53
N SER A 608 -1.49 3.26 -45.27
CA SER A 608 -1.73 3.41 -46.71
C SER A 608 -0.60 2.82 -47.54
#